data_AF-A0A3R6D7R2-F1
#
_entry.id   AF-A0A3R6D7R2-F1
#
_cell.length_a   1.000
_cell.length_b   1.000
_cell.length_c   1.000
_cell.angle_alpha   90.00
_cell.angle_beta   90.00
_cell.angle_gamma   90.00
#
_symmetry.space_group_name_H-M   'P 1'
#
loop_
_entity.id
_entity.type
_entity.pdbx_description
1 polymer ?
#
loop_
_entity_poly.entity_id
_entity_poly.type
_entity_poly.pdbx_seq_one_letter_code
_entity_poly.pdbx_strand_id
1 'polypeptide(L)'
;MKHILFICLLFFCIACEENKSVDPTLMPEATATGANTFGCLVDGWVSVSGRWGLPVAEFTQLKDSTGMTISAQIGFDSYLRFSIPNPKQGETLPYTNVSFDNQKIGDGKVHITRMSDGIFSGTFEGDRITEGRFDLKYKE
;
A
#
# COMPACT_ATOMS: atom_id res chain seq x y z
N MET A 1 33.85 -24.12 34.01
CA MET A 1 32.42 -24.23 33.62
C MET A 1 31.59 -22.98 33.94
N LYS A 2 32.17 -21.77 33.93
CA LYS A 2 31.46 -20.51 34.25
C LYS A 2 31.19 -19.65 33.01
N HIS A 3 31.95 -19.88 31.94
CA HIS A 3 31.82 -19.17 30.65
C HIS A 3 30.76 -19.78 29.72
N ILE A 4 30.44 -21.08 29.85
CA ILE A 4 29.39 -21.73 29.04
C ILE A 4 28.00 -21.22 29.44
N LEU A 5 27.77 -20.97 30.74
CA LEU A 5 26.51 -20.43 31.25
C LEU A 5 26.24 -19.00 30.72
N PHE A 6 27.31 -18.22 30.51
CA PHE A 6 27.23 -16.85 29.98
C PHE A 6 26.92 -16.82 28.48
N ILE A 7 27.41 -17.82 27.72
CA ILE A 7 27.16 -17.95 26.28
C ILE A 7 25.70 -18.39 26.02
N CYS A 8 25.15 -19.29 26.84
CA CYS A 8 23.72 -19.65 26.74
C CYS A 8 22.79 -18.47 27.06
N LEU A 9 23.18 -17.56 27.96
CA LEU A 9 22.39 -16.37 28.29
C LEU A 9 22.28 -15.38 27.11
N LEU A 10 23.33 -15.26 26.29
CA LEU A 10 23.35 -14.39 25.10
C LEU A 10 22.43 -14.91 23.98
N PHE A 11 22.26 -16.23 23.85
CA PHE A 11 21.33 -16.82 22.88
C PHE A 11 19.86 -16.59 23.22
N PHE A 12 19.51 -16.37 24.49
CA PHE A 12 18.13 -16.06 24.91
C PHE A 12 17.72 -14.59 24.66
N CYS A 13 18.66 -13.69 24.34
CA CYS A 13 18.35 -12.29 24.03
C CYS A 13 17.83 -12.06 22.60
N ILE A 14 17.83 -13.08 21.74
CA ILE A 14 17.40 -12.96 20.33
C ILE A 14 15.96 -13.47 20.13
N ALA A 15 15.34 -14.06 21.16
CA ALA A 15 13.95 -14.51 21.13
C ALA A 15 12.96 -13.41 21.53
N CYS A 16 13.21 -12.16 21.11
CA CYS A 16 12.12 -11.19 21.03
C CYS A 16 11.29 -11.57 19.80
N GLU A 17 10.19 -12.30 20.01
CA GLU A 17 9.12 -12.30 19.02
C GLU A 17 8.63 -10.85 18.92
N GLU A 18 9.04 -10.16 17.85
CA GLU A 18 8.52 -8.83 17.56
C GLU A 18 7.00 -8.92 17.54
N ASN A 19 6.34 -8.05 18.29
CA ASN A 19 4.91 -7.94 18.22
C ASN A 19 4.55 -7.41 16.82
N LYS A 20 4.23 -8.34 15.91
CA LYS A 20 3.82 -8.05 14.53
C LYS A 20 2.44 -7.42 14.46
N SER A 21 1.77 -7.16 15.59
CA SER A 21 0.54 -6.38 15.58
C SER A 21 0.88 -4.98 15.10
N VAL A 22 0.51 -4.70 13.86
CA VAL A 22 0.51 -3.36 13.31
C VAL A 22 -0.37 -2.50 14.20
N ASP A 23 0.17 -1.39 14.69
CA ASP A 23 -0.64 -0.37 15.34
C ASP A 23 -1.66 0.16 14.32
N PRO A 24 -2.97 -0.12 14.49
CA PRO A 24 -3.99 0.26 13.52
C PRO A 24 -4.06 1.77 13.31
N THR A 25 -3.59 2.58 14.28
CA THR A 25 -3.56 4.04 14.18
C THR A 25 -2.60 4.57 13.11
N LEU A 26 -1.65 3.73 12.64
CA LEU A 26 -0.73 4.09 11.58
C LEU A 26 -1.35 3.97 10.19
N MET A 27 -2.37 3.13 10.03
CA MET A 27 -3.07 2.96 8.78
C MET A 27 -4.18 4.00 8.63
N PRO A 28 -4.37 4.60 7.44
CA PRO A 28 -5.46 5.56 7.25
C PRO A 28 -6.81 4.86 7.37
N GLU A 29 -7.83 5.58 7.81
CA GLU A 29 -9.21 5.09 7.77
C GLU A 29 -9.68 4.87 6.32
N ALA A 30 -10.57 3.90 6.12
CA ALA A 30 -11.22 3.71 4.83
C ALA A 30 -12.27 4.80 4.61
N THR A 31 -11.88 5.89 3.93
CA THR A 31 -12.73 7.06 3.67
C THR A 31 -13.02 7.23 2.18
N ALA A 32 -14.03 8.04 1.86
CA ALA A 32 -14.41 8.39 0.48
C ALA A 32 -14.56 9.90 0.29
N THR A 33 -13.70 10.67 0.98
CA THR A 33 -13.80 12.13 1.11
C THR A 33 -12.74 12.89 0.30
N GLY A 34 -11.80 12.18 -0.32
CA GLY A 34 -10.63 12.76 -0.95
C GLY A 34 -9.60 13.28 0.06
N ALA A 35 -9.37 12.55 1.16
CA ALA A 35 -8.45 12.95 2.23
C ALA A 35 -6.95 12.96 1.81
N ASN A 36 -6.63 12.47 0.61
CA ASN A 36 -5.29 12.21 0.09
C ASN A 36 -4.48 11.27 0.99
N THR A 37 -5.11 10.14 1.35
CA THR A 37 -4.49 9.10 2.18
C THR A 37 -4.20 7.85 1.35
N PHE A 38 -3.14 7.14 1.74
CA PHE A 38 -2.76 5.86 1.16
C PHE A 38 -2.03 5.03 2.23
N GLY A 39 -2.41 3.76 2.38
CA GLY A 39 -1.76 2.83 3.28
C GLY A 39 -2.05 1.38 2.94
N CYS A 40 -1.09 0.50 3.23
CA CYS A 40 -1.25 -0.95 3.16
C CYS A 40 -0.22 -1.66 4.05
N LEU A 41 -0.36 -2.97 4.18
CA LEU A 41 0.67 -3.85 4.71
C LEU A 41 1.37 -4.55 3.57
N VAL A 42 2.71 -4.51 3.56
CA VAL A 42 3.54 -5.30 2.65
C VAL A 42 4.33 -6.30 3.49
N ASP A 43 4.05 -7.60 3.31
CA ASP A 43 4.56 -8.68 4.15
C ASP A 43 4.32 -8.46 5.65
N GLY A 44 3.19 -7.84 6.00
CA GLY A 44 2.84 -7.49 7.38
C GLY A 44 3.44 -6.18 7.89
N TRP A 45 4.26 -5.47 7.10
CA TRP A 45 4.85 -4.18 7.47
C TRP A 45 4.06 -3.00 6.93
N VAL A 46 3.85 -1.98 7.77
CA VAL A 46 3.11 -0.76 7.42
C VAL A 46 3.84 0.03 6.34
N SER A 47 3.12 0.34 5.26
CA SER A 47 3.59 1.19 4.17
C SER A 47 2.56 2.28 3.90
N VAL A 48 2.87 3.52 4.32
CA VAL A 48 1.96 4.68 4.26
C VAL A 48 2.65 5.89 3.66
N SER A 49 1.90 6.72 2.92
CA SER A 49 2.51 7.82 2.18
C SER A 49 2.67 9.13 2.94
N GLY A 50 1.78 9.41 3.90
CA GLY A 50 1.57 10.75 4.47
C GLY A 50 2.83 11.53 4.83
N ARG A 51 3.81 10.91 5.52
CA ARG A 51 5.06 11.61 5.92
C ARG A 51 6.05 11.85 4.78
N TRP A 52 5.94 11.07 3.71
CA TRP A 52 6.92 11.02 2.62
C TRP A 52 6.46 11.86 1.43
N GLY A 53 5.16 11.89 1.16
CA GLY A 53 4.58 12.67 0.08
C GLY A 53 3.09 12.46 -0.06
N LEU A 54 2.45 13.34 -0.82
CA LEU A 54 1.04 13.16 -1.17
C LEU A 54 0.92 12.00 -2.18
N PRO A 55 0.05 11.02 -1.92
CA PRO A 55 -0.26 10.00 -2.91
C PRO A 55 -1.06 10.64 -4.06
N VAL A 56 -0.85 10.13 -5.27
CA VAL A 56 -1.41 10.70 -6.50
C VAL A 56 -2.15 9.62 -7.27
N ALA A 57 -3.32 9.97 -7.81
CA ALA A 57 -4.05 9.20 -8.79
C ALA A 57 -4.09 9.99 -10.11
N GLU A 58 -3.58 9.39 -11.18
CA GLU A 58 -3.48 10.01 -12.50
C GLU A 58 -4.05 9.11 -13.59
N PHE A 59 -4.84 9.70 -14.50
CA PHE A 59 -5.24 9.01 -15.71
C PHE A 59 -4.02 8.72 -16.59
N THR A 60 -4.00 7.53 -17.16
CA THR A 60 -2.94 7.09 -18.07
C THR A 60 -3.55 6.45 -19.30
N GLN A 61 -2.90 6.63 -20.45
CA GLN A 61 -3.27 5.93 -21.67
C GLN A 61 -2.59 4.56 -21.67
N LEU A 62 -3.40 3.51 -21.63
CA LEU A 62 -2.96 2.14 -21.88
C LEU A 62 -3.12 1.81 -23.36
N LYS A 63 -2.51 0.73 -23.81
CA LYS A 63 -2.46 0.34 -25.22
C LYS A 63 -3.85 0.25 -25.87
N ASP A 64 -4.82 -0.29 -25.13
CA ASP A 64 -6.17 -0.59 -25.61
C ASP A 64 -7.27 0.03 -24.72
N SER A 65 -6.90 0.90 -23.77
CA SER A 65 -7.84 1.48 -22.79
C SER A 65 -7.31 2.74 -22.10
N THR A 66 -8.16 3.41 -21.33
CA THR A 66 -7.71 4.34 -20.30
C THR A 66 -7.46 3.57 -19.00
N GLY A 67 -6.49 4.02 -18.22
CA GLY A 67 -6.20 3.47 -16.90
C GLY A 67 -6.08 4.57 -15.86
N MET A 68 -6.06 4.17 -14.59
CA MET A 68 -5.69 5.03 -13.46
C MET A 68 -4.43 4.47 -12.82
N THR A 69 -3.38 5.28 -12.69
CA THR A 69 -2.17 4.91 -11.95
C THR A 69 -2.20 5.59 -10.60
N ILE A 70 -2.04 4.79 -9.53
CA ILE A 70 -1.81 5.30 -8.19
C ILE A 70 -0.32 5.23 -7.91
N SER A 71 0.25 6.32 -7.40
CA SER A 71 1.64 6.40 -6.94
C SER A 71 1.68 7.00 -5.55
N ALA A 72 2.30 6.29 -4.61
CA ALA A 72 2.43 6.67 -3.21
C ALA A 72 3.90 6.56 -2.78
N GLN A 73 4.52 7.67 -2.39
CA GLN A 73 5.85 7.63 -1.81
C GLN A 73 5.76 7.05 -0.41
N ILE A 74 6.53 6.01 -0.08
CA ILE A 74 6.45 5.27 1.19
C ILE A 74 7.79 5.25 1.95
N GLY A 75 8.81 5.90 1.39
CA GLY A 75 10.16 5.98 1.94
C GLY A 75 11.02 7.02 1.23
N PHE A 76 12.29 7.12 1.63
CA PHE A 76 13.26 7.93 0.91
C PHE A 76 13.53 7.30 -0.45
N ASP A 77 13.14 7.98 -1.53
CA ASP A 77 13.21 7.48 -2.91
C ASP A 77 12.50 6.13 -3.15
N SER A 78 11.51 5.80 -2.31
CA SER A 78 10.79 4.53 -2.35
C SER A 78 9.30 4.75 -2.58
N TYR A 79 8.71 4.00 -3.51
CA TYR A 79 7.33 4.16 -3.94
C TYR A 79 6.59 2.83 -3.99
N LEU A 80 5.29 2.90 -3.70
CA LEU A 80 4.31 1.90 -4.09
C LEU A 80 3.50 2.46 -5.27
N ARG A 81 3.48 1.73 -6.38
CA ARG A 81 2.74 2.12 -7.60
C ARG A 81 2.02 0.93 -8.19
N PHE A 82 0.83 1.15 -8.74
CA PHE A 82 0.11 0.19 -9.58
C PHE A 82 -0.83 0.91 -10.54
N SER A 83 -1.27 0.20 -11.57
CA SER A 83 -2.18 0.71 -12.60
C SER A 83 -3.46 -0.13 -12.67
N ILE A 84 -4.60 0.53 -12.80
CA ILE A 84 -5.93 -0.07 -12.91
C ILE A 84 -6.45 0.19 -14.33
N PRO A 85 -6.56 -0.84 -15.18
CA PRO A 85 -7.17 -0.69 -16.51
C PRO A 85 -8.69 -0.49 -16.39
N ASN A 86 -9.25 0.46 -17.16
CA ASN A 86 -10.68 0.76 -17.21
C ASN A 86 -11.35 0.86 -15.83
N PRO A 87 -10.87 1.76 -14.94
CA PRO A 87 -11.38 1.86 -13.58
C PRO A 87 -12.87 2.21 -13.58
N LYS A 88 -13.64 1.56 -12.71
CA LYS A 88 -15.09 1.77 -12.59
C LYS A 88 -15.54 1.69 -11.13
N GLN A 89 -16.30 2.70 -10.70
CA GLN A 89 -16.85 2.76 -9.35
C GLN A 89 -17.75 1.54 -9.07
N GLY A 90 -17.61 0.99 -7.86
CA GLY A 90 -18.37 -0.15 -7.37
C GLY A 90 -17.83 -1.51 -7.83
N GLU A 91 -16.81 -1.55 -8.68
CA GLU A 91 -16.26 -2.80 -9.20
C GLU A 91 -14.98 -3.22 -8.47
N THR A 92 -14.78 -4.54 -8.43
CA THR A 92 -13.50 -5.14 -8.05
C THR A 92 -12.76 -5.53 -9.32
N LEU A 93 -11.66 -4.83 -9.60
CA LEU A 93 -10.90 -4.92 -10.84
C LEU A 93 -9.48 -5.41 -10.56
N PRO A 94 -8.82 -6.08 -11.52
CA PRO A 94 -7.39 -6.34 -11.43
C PRO A 94 -6.60 -5.04 -11.52
N TYR A 95 -5.55 -4.91 -10.73
CA TYR A 95 -4.50 -3.92 -10.96
C TYR A 95 -3.19 -4.62 -11.33
N THR A 96 -2.37 -3.94 -12.12
CA THR A 96 -1.12 -4.48 -12.68
C THR A 96 0.05 -3.50 -12.53
N ASN A 97 1.23 -3.91 -12.97
CA ASN A 97 2.46 -3.10 -12.93
C ASN A 97 2.82 -2.65 -11.51
N VAL A 98 2.63 -3.56 -10.56
CA VAL A 98 2.89 -3.26 -9.15
C VAL A 98 4.39 -3.13 -8.94
N SER A 99 4.80 -2.01 -8.37
CA SER A 99 6.14 -1.85 -7.84
C SER A 99 6.09 -1.41 -6.40
N PHE A 100 6.94 -2.01 -5.57
CA PHE A 100 7.20 -1.63 -4.19
C PHE A 100 8.70 -1.46 -4.02
N ASP A 101 9.13 -0.34 -3.45
CA ASP A 101 10.55 0.00 -3.33
C ASP A 101 11.29 -0.06 -4.67
N ASN A 102 10.61 0.42 -5.73
CA ASN A 102 11.07 0.40 -7.12
C ASN A 102 11.33 -1.00 -7.70
N GLN A 103 10.91 -2.07 -7.01
CA GLN A 103 10.99 -3.45 -7.47
C GLN A 103 9.62 -3.97 -7.84
N LYS A 104 9.53 -4.77 -8.91
CA LYS A 104 8.27 -5.40 -9.29
C LYS A 104 7.85 -6.45 -8.26
N ILE A 105 6.58 -6.43 -7.90
CA ILE A 105 5.95 -7.44 -7.05
C ILE A 105 4.67 -7.96 -7.71
N GLY A 106 4.02 -8.96 -7.10
CA GLY A 106 2.82 -9.58 -7.65
C GLY A 106 1.63 -8.62 -7.80
N ASP A 107 0.87 -8.83 -8.87
CA ASP A 107 -0.38 -8.13 -9.16
C ASP A 107 -1.48 -8.46 -8.13
N GLY A 108 -2.62 -7.76 -8.20
CA GLY A 108 -3.71 -7.95 -7.25
C GLY A 108 -5.04 -7.40 -7.71
N LYS A 109 -5.91 -7.11 -6.75
CA LYS A 109 -7.28 -6.62 -6.98
C LYS A 109 -7.56 -5.37 -6.17
N VAL A 110 -8.27 -4.44 -6.79
CA VAL A 110 -8.75 -3.21 -6.17
C VAL A 110 -10.27 -3.20 -6.20
N HIS A 111 -10.90 -2.81 -5.10
CA HIS A 111 -12.31 -2.46 -5.05
C HIS A 111 -12.45 -0.93 -5.01
N ILE A 112 -13.06 -0.35 -6.03
CA ILE A 112 -13.22 1.10 -6.15
C ILE A 112 -14.51 1.52 -5.44
N THR A 113 -14.41 2.15 -4.29
CA THR A 113 -15.57 2.61 -3.52
C THR A 113 -16.11 3.94 -4.03
N ARG A 114 -15.24 4.82 -4.57
CA ARG A 114 -15.63 6.10 -5.16
C ARG A 114 -14.75 6.47 -6.35
N MET A 115 -15.35 6.97 -7.42
CA MET A 115 -14.71 7.56 -8.59
C MET A 115 -15.65 8.61 -9.18
N SER A 116 -15.84 9.70 -8.45
CA SER A 116 -16.71 10.81 -8.84
C SER A 116 -16.24 12.11 -8.20
N ASP A 117 -16.59 13.25 -8.79
CA ASP A 117 -16.30 14.58 -8.23
C ASP A 117 -14.80 14.84 -7.96
N GLY A 118 -13.93 14.24 -8.78
CA GLY A 118 -12.48 14.30 -8.61
C GLY A 118 -11.95 13.50 -7.41
N ILE A 119 -12.72 12.58 -6.84
CA ILE A 119 -12.33 11.70 -5.73
C ILE A 119 -12.25 10.24 -6.18
N PHE A 120 -11.09 9.63 -5.96
CA PHE A 120 -10.82 8.22 -6.24
C PHE A 120 -10.45 7.49 -4.95
N SER A 121 -11.31 6.59 -4.50
CA SER A 121 -11.17 5.89 -3.22
C SER A 121 -11.42 4.40 -3.38
N GLY A 122 -10.79 3.60 -2.53
CA GLY A 122 -10.93 2.16 -2.62
C GLY A 122 -10.08 1.38 -1.63
N THR A 123 -10.26 0.06 -1.67
CA THR A 123 -9.43 -0.91 -0.95
C THR A 123 -8.71 -1.80 -1.95
N PHE A 124 -7.54 -2.35 -1.57
CA PHE A 124 -6.76 -3.20 -2.46
C PHE A 124 -5.97 -4.26 -1.71
N GLU A 125 -5.75 -5.39 -2.36
CA GLU A 125 -4.96 -6.51 -1.87
C GLU A 125 -4.26 -7.20 -3.04
N GLY A 126 -3.23 -7.99 -2.75
CA GLY A 126 -2.44 -8.69 -3.76
C GLY A 126 -1.54 -9.73 -3.11
N ASP A 127 -0.57 -10.24 -3.86
CA ASP A 127 0.35 -11.30 -3.40
C ASP A 127 0.99 -11.00 -2.05
N ARG A 128 1.72 -9.88 -1.95
CA ARG A 128 2.41 -9.43 -0.74
C ARG A 128 1.66 -8.32 0.01
N ILE A 129 0.60 -7.79 -0.60
CA ILE A 129 -0.12 -6.60 -0.14
C ILE A 129 -1.41 -7.00 0.53
N THR A 130 -1.61 -6.56 1.77
CA THR A 130 -2.87 -6.75 2.51
C THR A 130 -3.37 -5.44 3.11
N GLU A 131 -4.66 -5.39 3.43
CA GLU A 131 -5.33 -4.25 4.07
C GLU A 131 -5.15 -2.89 3.37
N GLY A 132 -4.92 -2.90 2.05
CA GLY A 132 -4.68 -1.69 1.29
C GLY A 132 -5.91 -0.79 1.25
N ARG A 133 -5.70 0.52 1.44
CA ARG A 133 -6.73 1.55 1.41
C ARG A 133 -6.18 2.87 0.89
N PHE A 134 -6.96 3.54 0.05
CA PHE A 134 -6.64 4.86 -0.50
C PHE A 134 -7.89 5.75 -0.59
N ASP A 135 -7.69 7.04 -0.39
CA ASP A 135 -8.73 8.07 -0.58
C ASP A 135 -8.06 9.31 -1.19
N LEU A 136 -8.10 9.41 -2.52
CA LEU A 136 -7.27 10.31 -3.31
C LEU A 136 -8.10 11.35 -4.06
N LYS A 137 -7.49 12.48 -4.35
CA LYS A 137 -7.99 13.41 -5.37
C LYS A 137 -7.33 13.10 -6.71
N TYR A 138 -8.11 13.15 -7.78
CA TYR A 138 -7.61 13.10 -9.16
C TYR A 138 -8.19 14.28 -9.94
N LYS A 139 -7.49 14.67 -11.00
CA LYS A 139 -7.99 15.63 -11.98
C LYS A 139 -8.39 14.86 -13.23
N GLU A 140 -9.59 15.16 -13.74
CA GLU A 140 -10.05 14.73 -15.07
C GLU A 140 -9.29 15.45 -16.18
#